data_AF-A0A8S0XT50-F1
#
_entry.id   AF-A0A8S0XT50-F1
#
_cell.length_a   1.000
_cell.length_b   1.000
_cell.length_c   1.000
_cell.angle_alpha   90.00
_cell.angle_beta   90.00
_cell.angle_gamma   90.00
#
_symmetry.space_group_name_H-M   'P 1'
#
loop_
_entity.id
_entity.type
_entity.pdbx_description
1 polymer ?
#
loop_
_entity_poly.entity_id
_entity_poly.type
_entity_poly.pdbx_seq_one_letter_code
_entity_poly.pdbx_strand_id
1 'polypeptide(L)'
;MYMLIEHPDIERRLRQEIFDTVGNSGRPSEETLRIVASHPSDCDVEVLRLYPPIPLNSRLSNKDIVFPPIGVGEKPIFIPKNTTCLFHIINMHHRTDLWGPDALKFDPDRFLDEKYQKYLAHNAHIYAPFGTGQRLCLGQQFAINEGSYFLVRLLQRFTGFTLERDITAKPPPEWVSCYGLKGREKIRIVPPSGTLVPGGLWIRMRELDMILGGANLDVYSRIVFDPCPNPCEKSSENEDK
;
A
#
# COMPACT_ATOMS: atom_id res chain seq x y z
N MET A 1 -1.21 8.97 -0.03
CA MET A 1 -0.68 10.32 -0.33
C MET A 1 0.14 10.41 -1.61
N TYR A 2 1.27 9.71 -1.76
CA TYR A 2 2.08 9.79 -2.99
C TYR A 2 1.25 9.63 -4.28
N MET A 3 0.42 8.58 -4.33
CA MET A 3 -0.47 8.34 -5.47
C MET A 3 -1.50 9.44 -5.70
N LEU A 4 -2.02 10.07 -4.64
CA LEU A 4 -2.97 11.18 -4.79
C LEU A 4 -2.30 12.44 -5.35
N ILE A 5 -1.02 12.68 -5.02
CA ILE A 5 -0.27 13.83 -5.55
C ILE A 5 0.05 13.65 -7.04
N GLU A 6 0.41 12.43 -7.44
CA GLU A 6 0.67 12.12 -8.85
C GLU A 6 -0.64 12.00 -9.68
N HIS A 7 -1.80 11.88 -9.02
CA HIS A 7 -3.13 11.77 -9.62
C HIS A 7 -4.14 12.78 -9.03
N PRO A 8 -4.02 14.07 -9.35
CA PRO A 8 -4.83 15.13 -8.75
C PRO A 8 -6.32 15.08 -9.10
N ASP A 9 -6.69 14.42 -10.19
CA ASP A 9 -8.08 14.14 -10.55
C ASP A 9 -8.73 13.15 -9.57
N ILE A 10 -7.99 12.09 -9.19
CA ILE A 10 -8.42 11.10 -8.20
C ILE A 10 -8.50 11.74 -6.81
N GLU A 11 -7.51 12.56 -6.42
CA GLU A 11 -7.53 13.30 -5.15
C GLU A 11 -8.76 14.20 -5.04
N ARG A 12 -9.07 14.96 -6.09
CA ARG A 12 -10.23 15.87 -6.10
C ARG A 12 -11.54 15.09 -5.99
N ARG A 13 -11.65 13.96 -6.69
CA ARG A 13 -12.83 13.09 -6.64
C ARG A 13 -13.04 12.53 -5.23
N LEU A 14 -11.99 11.95 -4.63
CA LEU A 14 -12.01 11.42 -3.27
C LEU A 14 -12.35 12.52 -2.24
N ARG A 15 -11.76 13.71 -2.38
CA ARG A 15 -12.07 14.85 -1.50
C ARG A 15 -13.53 15.25 -1.58
N GLN A 16 -14.10 15.32 -2.79
CA GLN A 16 -15.51 15.67 -2.97
C GLN A 16 -16.40 14.62 -2.30
N GLU A 17 -16.12 13.34 -2.50
CA GLU A 17 -16.86 12.24 -1.86
C GLU A 17 -16.81 12.30 -0.33
N ILE A 18 -15.65 12.63 0.23
CA ILE A 18 -15.48 12.86 1.67
C ILE A 18 -16.36 14.02 2.14
N PHE A 19 -16.40 15.14 1.41
CA PHE A 19 -17.25 16.28 1.77
C PHE A 19 -18.73 15.97 1.66
N ASP A 20 -19.14 15.20 0.65
CA ASP A 20 -20.54 14.82 0.46
C ASP A 20 -21.01 13.81 1.53
N THR A 21 -20.13 12.92 1.98
CA THR A 21 -20.47 11.84 2.93
C THR A 21 -20.26 12.22 4.40
N VAL A 22 -19.13 12.85 4.71
CA VAL A 22 -18.70 13.15 6.09
C VAL A 22 -18.82 14.65 6.40
N GLY A 23 -18.87 15.50 5.38
CA GLY A 23 -18.79 16.95 5.52
C GLY A 23 -17.36 17.47 5.71
N ASN A 24 -17.21 18.80 5.75
CA ASN A 24 -15.90 19.44 5.80
C ASN A 24 -15.19 19.28 7.15
N SER A 25 -15.94 19.16 8.23
CA SER A 25 -15.43 19.09 9.61
C SER A 25 -16.01 17.93 10.43
N GLY A 26 -16.93 17.16 9.83
CA GLY A 26 -17.55 16.02 10.49
C GLY A 26 -16.53 14.97 10.89
N ARG A 27 -16.81 14.28 12.00
CA ARG A 27 -15.99 13.14 12.43
C ARG A 27 -16.46 11.88 11.69
N PRO A 28 -15.58 11.17 10.97
CA PRO A 28 -15.95 9.90 10.35
C PRO A 28 -16.43 8.90 11.41
N SER A 29 -17.62 8.34 11.21
CA SER A 29 -18.11 7.14 11.89
C SER A 29 -17.69 5.89 11.11
N GLU A 30 -17.81 4.71 11.73
CA GLU A 30 -17.57 3.44 11.05
C GLU A 30 -18.42 3.29 9.78
N GLU A 31 -19.70 3.69 9.85
CA GLU A 31 -20.61 3.63 8.70
C GLU A 31 -20.17 4.56 7.58
N THR A 32 -19.79 5.80 7.89
CA THR A 32 -19.32 6.74 6.86
C THR A 32 -17.98 6.31 6.27
N LEU A 33 -17.09 5.70 7.07
CA LEU A 33 -15.84 5.14 6.56
C LEU A 33 -16.11 3.97 5.64
N ARG A 34 -17.08 3.10 5.97
CA ARG A 34 -17.50 2.04 5.05
C ARG A 34 -18.06 2.62 3.76
N ILE A 35 -18.83 3.71 3.79
CA ILE A 35 -19.36 4.34 2.58
C ILE A 35 -18.22 4.86 1.71
N VAL A 36 -17.32 5.67 2.27
CA VAL A 36 -16.13 6.19 1.57
C VAL A 36 -15.19 5.07 1.10
N ALA A 37 -15.16 3.94 1.82
CA ALA A 37 -14.39 2.74 1.46
C ALA A 37 -15.19 1.72 0.60
N SER A 38 -16.45 1.98 0.27
CA SER A 38 -17.32 1.07 -0.52
C SER A 38 -17.55 1.55 -1.95
N HIS A 39 -17.08 2.75 -2.27
CA HIS A 39 -17.28 3.42 -3.55
C HIS A 39 -15.92 3.59 -4.30
N PRO A 40 -15.94 3.93 -5.61
CA PRO A 40 -14.85 3.71 -6.58
C PRO A 40 -13.45 4.22 -6.25
N SER A 41 -13.30 5.04 -5.22
CA SER A 41 -12.00 5.51 -4.75
C SER A 41 -11.36 4.58 -3.72
N ASP A 42 -11.25 3.28 -4.03
CA ASP A 42 -10.54 2.31 -3.19
C ASP A 42 -9.01 2.49 -3.35
N CYS A 43 -8.57 3.74 -3.16
CA CYS A 43 -7.20 4.20 -3.26
C CYS A 43 -6.32 3.40 -2.32
N ASP A 44 -6.83 3.06 -1.13
CA ASP A 44 -6.11 2.24 -0.15
C ASP A 44 -5.90 0.81 -0.69
N VAL A 45 -6.93 0.19 -1.26
CA VAL A 45 -6.85 -1.17 -1.83
C VAL A 45 -5.89 -1.21 -3.03
N GLU A 46 -6.00 -0.25 -3.95
CA GLU A 46 -5.12 -0.19 -5.11
C GLU A 46 -3.67 0.20 -4.73
N VAL A 47 -3.48 1.06 -3.71
CA VAL A 47 -2.15 1.35 -3.15
C VAL A 47 -1.55 0.09 -2.52
N LEU A 48 -2.33 -0.67 -1.76
CA LEU A 48 -1.88 -1.92 -1.14
C LEU A 48 -1.55 -3.01 -2.18
N ARG A 49 -2.23 -3.00 -3.33
CA ARG A 49 -1.88 -3.85 -4.47
C ARG A 49 -0.54 -3.44 -5.08
N LEU A 50 -0.36 -2.16 -5.40
CA LEU A 50 0.87 -1.71 -6.05
C LEU A 50 2.08 -1.71 -5.10
N TYR A 51 1.86 -1.40 -3.83
CA TYR A 51 2.90 -1.20 -2.81
C TYR A 51 2.51 -1.91 -1.51
N PRO A 52 2.45 -3.25 -1.50
CA PRO A 52 2.18 -3.99 -0.28
C PRO A 52 3.27 -3.67 0.77
N PRO A 53 2.90 -3.34 2.02
CA PRO A 53 3.88 -3.03 3.07
C PRO A 53 4.88 -4.17 3.28
N ILE A 54 4.41 -5.41 3.15
CA ILE A 54 5.22 -6.64 3.16
C ILE A 54 5.22 -7.23 1.74
N PRO A 55 6.23 -6.94 0.91
CA PRO A 55 6.25 -7.38 -0.49
C PRO A 55 6.71 -8.83 -0.69
N LEU A 56 7.38 -9.40 0.30
CA LEU A 56 7.92 -10.76 0.31
C LEU A 56 7.57 -11.43 1.64
N ASN A 57 7.15 -12.69 1.59
CA ASN A 57 6.88 -13.47 2.78
C ASN A 57 7.34 -14.93 2.56
N SER A 58 7.46 -15.70 3.63
CA SER A 58 8.04 -17.04 3.60
C SER A 58 7.25 -18.03 4.45
N ARG A 59 7.31 -19.30 4.07
CA ARG A 59 6.85 -20.44 4.89
C ARG A 59 7.96 -21.49 4.91
N LEU A 60 8.07 -22.21 6.02
CA LEU A 60 8.93 -23.39 6.12
C LEU A 60 8.04 -24.63 6.06
N SER A 61 8.31 -25.56 5.14
CA SER A 61 7.58 -26.82 5.09
C SER A 61 7.87 -27.63 6.36
N ASN A 62 6.82 -28.04 7.08
CA ASN A 62 6.96 -28.84 8.30
C ASN A 62 6.97 -30.35 8.04
N LYS A 63 6.66 -30.76 6.82
CA LYS A 63 6.71 -32.14 6.31
C LYS A 63 6.91 -32.11 4.80
N ASP A 64 7.25 -33.26 4.24
CA ASP A 64 7.25 -33.47 2.80
C ASP A 64 5.85 -33.22 2.24
N ILE A 65 5.77 -32.44 1.17
CA ILE A 65 4.51 -32.10 0.52
C ILE A 65 4.66 -32.16 -1.00
N VAL A 66 3.62 -32.62 -1.68
CA VAL A 66 3.52 -32.57 -3.13
C VAL A 66 2.46 -31.52 -3.47
N PHE A 67 2.86 -30.44 -4.14
CA PHE A 67 1.93 -29.51 -4.73
C PHE A 67 1.34 -30.10 -6.00
N PRO A 68 0.01 -29.97 -6.20
CA PRO A 68 -0.63 -30.46 -7.41
C PRO A 68 -0.13 -29.67 -8.64
N PRO A 69 -0.22 -30.25 -9.85
CA PRO A 69 -0.05 -29.49 -11.08
C PRO A 69 -0.94 -28.25 -11.10
N ILE A 70 -0.40 -27.10 -11.50
CA ILE A 70 -1.14 -25.84 -11.55
C ILE A 70 -1.79 -25.67 -12.93
N GLY A 71 -1.07 -26.06 -14.00
CA GLY A 71 -1.55 -26.03 -15.39
C GLY A 71 -1.84 -27.41 -15.99
N VAL A 72 -2.58 -27.41 -17.11
CA VAL A 72 -2.84 -28.62 -17.90
C VAL A 72 -1.53 -29.18 -18.46
N GLY A 73 -1.22 -30.44 -18.14
CA GLY A 73 0.01 -31.11 -18.58
C GLY A 73 1.24 -30.81 -17.72
N GLU A 74 1.13 -30.02 -16.66
CA GLU A 74 2.22 -29.80 -15.72
C GLU A 74 2.41 -30.98 -14.78
N LYS A 75 3.63 -31.12 -14.23
CA LYS A 75 3.96 -32.15 -13.25
C LYS A 75 3.75 -31.63 -11.83
N PRO A 76 3.36 -32.50 -10.88
CA PRO A 76 3.34 -32.12 -9.48
C PRO A 76 4.74 -31.72 -9.00
N ILE A 77 4.79 -30.80 -8.03
CA ILE A 77 6.04 -30.29 -7.47
C ILE A 77 6.24 -30.89 -6.08
N PHE A 78 7.30 -31.69 -5.92
CA PHE A 78 7.70 -32.19 -4.60
C PHE A 78 8.50 -31.14 -3.83
N ILE A 79 8.10 -30.88 -2.59
CA ILE A 79 8.75 -29.96 -1.66
C ILE A 79 9.14 -30.78 -0.42
N PRO A 80 10.43 -31.02 -0.19
CA PRO A 80 10.91 -31.70 1.00
C PRO A 80 10.55 -30.92 2.27
N LYS A 81 10.46 -31.62 3.40
CA LYS A 81 10.44 -31.02 4.74
C LYS A 81 11.63 -30.08 4.93
N ASN A 82 11.43 -29.02 5.72
CA ASN A 82 12.42 -27.98 6.02
C ASN A 82 12.85 -27.16 4.79
N THR A 83 12.02 -27.08 3.76
CA THR A 83 12.22 -26.22 2.60
C THR A 83 11.58 -24.85 2.87
N THR A 84 12.34 -23.77 2.65
CA THR A 84 11.81 -22.41 2.71
C THR A 84 11.12 -22.07 1.39
N CYS A 85 9.80 -21.90 1.44
CA CYS A 85 8.98 -21.46 0.32
C CYS A 85 8.77 -19.95 0.42
N LEU A 86 9.36 -19.19 -0.51
CA LEU A 86 9.15 -17.75 -0.64
C LEU A 86 8.00 -17.46 -1.59
N PHE A 87 7.17 -16.48 -1.25
CA PHE A 87 6.16 -15.96 -2.17
C PHE A 87 6.25 -14.43 -2.22
N HIS A 88 6.31 -13.93 -3.45
CA HIS A 88 6.50 -12.52 -3.76
C HIS A 88 5.12 -11.89 -4.01
N ILE A 89 4.57 -11.27 -2.97
CA ILE A 89 3.28 -10.59 -3.03
C ILE A 89 3.33 -9.48 -4.09
N ILE A 90 4.41 -8.69 -4.10
CA ILE A 90 4.56 -7.60 -5.07
C ILE A 90 4.59 -8.08 -6.52
N ASN A 91 5.30 -9.18 -6.80
CA ASN A 91 5.36 -9.73 -8.16
C ASN A 91 4.00 -10.27 -8.58
N MET A 92 3.31 -10.97 -7.67
CA MET A 92 1.95 -11.47 -7.91
C MET A 92 0.96 -10.34 -8.18
N HIS A 93 1.08 -9.22 -7.45
CA HIS A 93 0.25 -8.04 -7.62
C HIS A 93 0.53 -7.28 -8.92
N HIS A 94 1.73 -7.39 -9.49
CA HIS A 94 2.16 -6.68 -10.70
C HIS A 94 2.06 -7.52 -11.98
N ARG A 95 1.71 -8.79 -11.86
CA ARG A 95 1.61 -9.74 -12.97
C ARG A 95 0.47 -9.39 -13.91
N THR A 96 0.80 -9.15 -15.18
CA THR A 96 -0.18 -8.74 -16.20
C THR A 96 -1.14 -9.85 -16.61
N ASP A 97 -0.75 -11.12 -16.41
CA ASP A 97 -1.63 -12.26 -16.62
C ASP A 97 -2.69 -12.38 -15.51
N LEU A 98 -2.41 -11.84 -14.31
CA LEU A 98 -3.33 -11.84 -13.16
C LEU A 98 -4.11 -10.54 -12.98
N TRP A 99 -3.64 -9.42 -13.54
CA TRP A 99 -4.23 -8.09 -13.31
C TRP A 99 -4.50 -7.30 -14.59
N GLY A 100 -4.26 -7.91 -15.76
CA GLY A 100 -4.42 -7.27 -17.06
C GLY A 100 -3.18 -6.50 -17.54
N PRO A 101 -3.19 -6.01 -18.79
CA PRO A 101 -2.04 -5.37 -19.41
C PRO A 101 -1.59 -4.06 -18.72
N ASP A 102 -2.47 -3.47 -17.92
CA ASP A 102 -2.22 -2.25 -17.14
C ASP A 102 -2.01 -2.53 -15.65
N ALA A 103 -1.58 -3.74 -15.28
CA ALA A 103 -1.31 -4.13 -13.88
C ALA A 103 -0.40 -3.15 -13.12
N LEU A 104 0.46 -2.40 -13.80
CA LEU A 104 1.36 -1.41 -13.19
C LEU A 104 0.75 0.00 -13.10
N LYS A 105 -0.47 0.23 -13.57
CA LYS A 105 -1.14 1.52 -13.47
C LYS A 105 -1.94 1.58 -12.17
N PHE A 106 -1.88 2.72 -11.50
CA PHE A 106 -2.76 3.05 -10.38
C PHE A 106 -4.16 3.37 -10.94
N ASP A 107 -5.11 2.49 -10.63
CA ASP A 107 -6.51 2.59 -11.03
C ASP A 107 -7.40 2.19 -9.83
N PRO A 108 -7.87 3.15 -9.00
CA PRO A 108 -8.74 2.86 -7.86
C PRO A 108 -10.05 2.19 -8.24
N ASP A 109 -10.53 2.43 -9.47
CA ASP A 109 -11.78 1.88 -9.97
C ASP A 109 -11.61 0.40 -10.41
N ARG A 110 -10.38 -0.15 -10.33
CA ARG A 110 -10.04 -1.51 -10.79
C ARG A 110 -10.87 -2.62 -10.17
N PHE A 111 -11.25 -2.48 -8.91
CA PHE A 111 -12.03 -3.51 -8.21
C PHE A 111 -13.53 -3.43 -8.52
N LEU A 112 -13.99 -2.32 -9.11
CA LEU A 112 -15.39 -2.12 -9.49
C LEU A 112 -15.65 -2.36 -10.97
N ASP A 113 -14.64 -2.15 -11.81
CA ASP A 113 -14.79 -2.27 -13.25
C ASP A 113 -14.94 -3.74 -13.68
N GLU A 114 -16.06 -4.03 -14.34
CA GLU A 114 -16.39 -5.35 -14.89
C GLU A 114 -15.27 -5.91 -15.78
N LYS A 115 -14.50 -5.04 -16.45
CA LYS A 115 -13.38 -5.45 -17.30
C LYS A 115 -12.31 -6.23 -16.55
N TYR A 116 -12.16 -5.99 -15.24
CA TYR A 116 -11.18 -6.68 -14.39
C TYR A 116 -11.77 -7.84 -13.60
N GLN A 117 -13.10 -7.98 -13.54
CA GLN A 117 -13.74 -9.11 -12.86
C GLN A 117 -13.32 -10.46 -13.43
N LYS A 118 -13.05 -10.54 -14.73
CA LYS A 118 -12.48 -11.73 -15.38
C LYS A 118 -11.11 -12.14 -14.82
N TYR A 119 -10.35 -11.23 -14.22
CA TYR A 119 -9.08 -11.54 -13.60
C TYR A 119 -9.25 -11.88 -12.10
N LEU A 120 -10.11 -11.13 -11.41
CA LEU A 120 -10.34 -11.26 -9.97
C LEU A 120 -11.18 -12.49 -9.59
N ALA A 121 -12.16 -12.85 -10.41
CA ALA A 121 -13.14 -13.90 -10.10
C ALA A 121 -12.55 -15.32 -10.05
N HIS A 122 -11.41 -15.55 -10.71
CA HIS A 122 -10.84 -16.89 -10.82
C HIS A 122 -9.96 -17.29 -9.63
N ASN A 123 -9.43 -16.33 -8.87
CA ASN A 123 -8.57 -16.64 -7.72
C ASN A 123 -8.46 -15.47 -6.75
N ALA A 124 -9.21 -15.51 -5.64
CA ALA A 124 -9.15 -14.49 -4.60
C ALA A 124 -7.75 -14.34 -3.94
N HIS A 125 -6.88 -15.35 -4.05
CA HIS A 125 -5.54 -15.30 -3.45
C HIS A 125 -4.54 -14.43 -4.23
N ILE A 126 -4.91 -13.92 -5.42
CA ILE A 126 -4.04 -13.01 -6.17
C ILE A 126 -3.92 -11.63 -5.49
N TYR A 127 -4.85 -11.27 -4.61
CA TYR A 127 -4.81 -10.05 -3.81
C TYR A 127 -4.56 -10.37 -2.33
N ALA A 128 -3.29 -10.43 -1.92
CA ALA A 128 -2.89 -10.79 -0.57
C ALA A 128 -1.97 -9.76 0.13
N PRO A 129 -2.30 -8.45 0.21
CA PRO A 129 -1.45 -7.46 0.88
C PRO A 129 -1.33 -7.70 2.39
N PHE A 130 -2.31 -8.36 3.00
CA PHE A 130 -2.34 -8.77 4.40
C PHE A 130 -2.04 -10.27 4.60
N GLY A 131 -1.57 -10.95 3.56
CA GLY A 131 -1.42 -12.40 3.51
C GLY A 131 -2.73 -13.13 3.18
N THR A 132 -2.73 -14.44 3.39
CA THR A 132 -3.90 -15.30 3.15
C THR A 132 -3.85 -16.55 4.03
N GLY A 133 -4.98 -17.26 4.15
CA GLY A 133 -5.13 -18.48 4.94
C GLY A 133 -5.08 -18.26 6.45
N GLN A 134 -4.72 -19.31 7.21
CA GLN A 134 -4.76 -19.34 8.67
C GLN A 134 -3.82 -18.34 9.37
N ARG A 135 -2.86 -17.77 8.63
CA ARG A 135 -1.88 -16.78 9.13
C ARG A 135 -2.10 -15.41 8.45
N LEU A 136 -3.34 -15.12 8.07
CA LEU A 136 -3.79 -13.80 7.65
C LEU A 136 -3.53 -12.77 8.77
N CYS A 137 -3.21 -11.53 8.39
CA CYS A 137 -3.00 -10.45 9.35
C CYS A 137 -4.25 -10.23 10.22
N LEU A 138 -4.11 -10.45 11.53
CA LEU A 138 -5.18 -10.20 12.49
C LEU A 138 -5.57 -8.70 12.55
N GLY A 139 -4.63 -7.81 12.22
CA GLY A 139 -4.82 -6.36 12.21
C GLY A 139 -5.36 -5.79 10.89
N GLN A 140 -5.76 -6.62 9.91
CA GLN A 140 -6.19 -6.13 8.60
C GLN A 140 -7.31 -5.08 8.68
N GLN A 141 -8.39 -5.37 9.41
CA GLN A 141 -9.52 -4.46 9.52
C GLN A 141 -9.16 -3.18 10.28
N PHE A 142 -8.32 -3.31 11.31
CA PHE A 142 -7.82 -2.16 12.07
C PHE A 142 -7.00 -1.23 11.16
N ALA A 143 -6.03 -1.78 10.42
CA ALA A 143 -5.14 -1.00 9.56
C ALA A 143 -5.88 -0.28 8.42
N ILE A 144 -6.88 -0.94 7.82
CA ILE A 144 -7.73 -0.33 6.79
C ILE A 144 -8.51 0.84 7.40
N ASN A 145 -9.22 0.60 8.51
CA ASN A 145 -10.02 1.65 9.16
C ASN A 145 -9.17 2.84 9.64
N GLU A 146 -8.00 2.56 10.22
CA GLU A 146 -7.06 3.60 10.67
C GLU A 146 -6.54 4.43 9.48
N GLY A 147 -6.13 3.76 8.40
CA GLY A 147 -5.63 4.41 7.19
C GLY A 147 -6.69 5.29 6.53
N SER A 148 -7.90 4.77 6.36
CA SER A 148 -9.01 5.54 5.77
C SER A 148 -9.43 6.69 6.68
N TYR A 149 -9.51 6.49 8.00
CA TYR A 149 -9.79 7.57 8.94
C TYR A 149 -8.73 8.68 8.84
N PHE A 150 -7.44 8.33 8.87
CA PHE A 150 -6.36 9.29 8.71
C PHE A 150 -6.48 10.06 7.39
N LEU A 151 -6.72 9.35 6.29
CA LEU A 151 -6.83 9.95 4.96
C LEU A 151 -8.00 10.94 4.89
N VAL A 152 -9.17 10.55 5.42
CA VAL A 152 -10.34 11.43 5.48
C VAL A 152 -10.03 12.71 6.25
N ARG A 153 -9.47 12.58 7.46
CA ARG A 153 -9.12 13.74 8.30
C ARG A 153 -8.07 14.64 7.65
N LEU A 154 -7.10 14.05 6.96
CA LEU A 154 -6.06 14.78 6.26
C LEU A 154 -6.63 15.58 5.10
N LEU A 155 -7.51 14.98 4.28
CA LEU A 155 -8.14 15.66 3.16
C LEU A 155 -9.18 16.70 3.62
N GLN A 156 -9.82 16.52 4.77
CA GLN A 156 -10.66 17.56 5.38
C GLN A 156 -9.86 18.80 5.80
N ARG A 157 -8.63 18.62 6.28
CA ARG A 157 -7.85 19.71 6.88
C ARG A 157 -6.87 20.39 5.94
N PHE A 158 -6.36 19.69 4.93
CA PHE A 158 -5.28 20.19 4.08
C PHE A 158 -5.62 20.06 2.60
N THR A 159 -5.00 20.90 1.77
CA THR A 159 -5.13 20.92 0.30
C THR A 159 -3.80 21.30 -0.36
N GLY A 160 -3.76 21.30 -1.70
CA GLY A 160 -2.58 21.72 -2.46
C GLY A 160 -1.34 20.87 -2.19
N PHE A 161 -1.52 19.55 -2.04
CA PHE A 161 -0.43 18.63 -1.79
C PHE A 161 0.56 18.61 -2.96
N THR A 162 1.83 18.85 -2.67
CA THR A 162 2.92 18.80 -3.65
C THR A 162 4.13 18.09 -3.07
N LEU A 163 4.89 17.39 -3.91
CA LEU A 163 6.14 16.73 -3.50
C LEU A 163 7.30 17.71 -3.51
N GLU A 164 8.05 17.76 -2.42
CA GLU A 164 9.34 18.45 -2.38
C GLU A 164 10.39 17.62 -3.12
N ARG A 165 10.54 17.86 -4.43
CA ARG A 165 11.35 17.04 -5.33
C ARG A 165 12.86 17.13 -5.07
N ASP A 166 13.31 18.20 -4.43
CA ASP A 166 14.73 18.39 -4.12
C ASP A 166 15.19 17.59 -2.90
N ILE A 167 14.28 17.33 -1.94
CA ILE A 167 14.56 16.64 -0.69
C ILE A 167 14.06 15.19 -0.73
N THR A 168 12.96 14.93 -1.44
CA THR A 168 12.44 13.57 -1.64
C THR A 168 13.45 12.74 -2.42
N ALA A 169 13.70 11.52 -1.97
CA ALA A 169 14.71 10.68 -2.60
C ALA A 169 14.41 10.44 -4.08
N LYS A 170 15.39 10.78 -4.90
CA LYS A 170 15.36 10.55 -6.35
C LYS A 170 15.62 9.07 -6.64
N PRO A 171 14.98 8.50 -7.67
CA PRO A 171 15.35 7.16 -8.11
C PRO A 171 16.83 7.14 -8.52
N PRO A 172 17.54 6.02 -8.32
CA PRO A 172 18.91 5.87 -8.81
C PRO A 172 19.00 6.19 -10.32
N PRO A 173 20.06 6.88 -10.80
CA PRO A 173 20.18 7.27 -12.20
C PRO A 173 20.05 6.10 -13.19
N GLU A 174 20.54 4.93 -12.81
CA GLU A 174 20.47 3.70 -13.60
C GLU A 174 19.05 3.14 -13.74
N TRP A 175 18.08 3.64 -12.99
CA TRP A 175 16.68 3.23 -13.09
C TRP A 175 15.92 3.99 -14.17
N VAL A 176 16.38 5.17 -14.59
CA VAL A 176 15.65 6.04 -15.54
C VAL A 176 15.31 5.31 -16.84
N SER A 177 16.15 4.37 -17.28
CA SER A 177 15.94 3.53 -18.47
C SER A 177 15.30 2.17 -18.20
N CYS A 178 14.99 1.83 -16.95
CA CYS A 178 14.40 0.55 -16.58
C CYS A 178 12.90 0.48 -16.96
N TYR A 179 12.48 -0.67 -17.46
CA TYR A 179 11.08 -0.97 -17.74
C TYR A 179 10.21 -0.97 -16.46
N GLY A 180 8.95 -0.58 -16.62
CA GLY A 180 7.92 -0.68 -15.58
C GLY A 180 7.86 0.51 -14.62
N LEU A 181 7.64 0.23 -13.34
CA LEU A 181 7.58 1.25 -12.28
C LEU A 181 8.97 1.79 -11.92
N LYS A 182 10.00 0.96 -12.06
CA LYS A 182 11.36 1.22 -11.55
C LYS A 182 11.94 2.58 -11.97
N GLY A 183 11.75 3.02 -13.22
CA GLY A 183 12.28 4.31 -13.68
C GLY A 183 11.49 5.56 -13.30
N ARG A 184 10.29 5.40 -12.74
CA ARG A 184 9.43 6.51 -12.31
C ARG A 184 9.21 6.52 -10.80
N GLU A 185 9.37 5.37 -10.16
CA GLU A 185 8.90 5.13 -8.80
C GLU A 185 9.92 5.58 -7.74
N LYS A 186 9.39 6.20 -6.69
CA LYS A 186 10.18 6.66 -5.52
C LYS A 186 10.12 5.62 -4.40
N ILE A 187 9.07 4.79 -4.38
CA ILE A 187 8.87 3.68 -3.47
C ILE A 187 9.81 2.51 -3.81
N ARG A 188 10.49 1.97 -2.81
CA ARG A 188 11.49 0.90 -2.94
C ARG A 188 11.23 -0.20 -1.92
N ILE A 189 11.56 -1.42 -2.30
CA ILE A 189 11.68 -2.52 -1.33
C ILE A 189 13.02 -2.36 -0.64
N VAL A 190 12.98 -2.12 0.67
CA VAL A 190 14.18 -1.99 1.50
C VAL A 190 14.14 -3.08 2.57
N PRO A 191 14.97 -4.12 2.46
CA PRO A 191 15.10 -5.12 3.51
C PRO A 191 15.72 -4.52 4.79
N PRO A 192 15.30 -4.90 6.01
CA PRO A 192 14.19 -5.81 6.34
C PRO A 192 12.82 -5.12 6.41
N SER A 193 12.77 -3.81 6.21
CA SER A 193 11.67 -2.89 6.53
C SER A 193 10.46 -2.94 5.59
N GLY A 194 10.52 -3.69 4.49
CA GLY A 194 9.42 -3.81 3.54
C GLY A 194 9.43 -2.73 2.47
N THR A 195 8.26 -2.22 2.09
CA THR A 195 8.11 -1.23 1.02
C THR A 195 8.11 0.19 1.60
N LEU A 196 9.08 1.03 1.24
CA LEU A 196 9.22 2.40 1.76
C LEU A 196 9.85 3.36 0.74
N VAL A 197 9.76 4.68 0.99
CA VAL A 197 10.53 5.69 0.25
C VAL A 197 11.79 6.00 1.05
N PRO A 198 13.01 5.66 0.58
CA PRO A 198 14.23 5.97 1.32
C PRO A 198 14.32 7.48 1.58
N GLY A 199 14.73 7.91 2.77
CA GLY A 199 14.76 9.32 3.14
C GLY A 199 13.39 9.96 3.44
N GLY A 200 12.30 9.21 3.26
CA GLY A 200 10.93 9.63 3.54
C GLY A 200 10.26 10.37 2.38
N LEU A 201 8.96 10.65 2.56
CA LEU A 201 8.15 11.41 1.61
C LEU A 201 7.94 12.82 2.18
N TRP A 202 8.50 13.81 1.49
CA TRP A 202 8.40 15.22 1.89
C TRP A 202 7.30 15.90 1.09
N ILE A 203 6.25 16.32 1.79
CA ILE A 203 5.04 16.88 1.18
C ILE A 203 4.85 18.29 1.71
N ARG A 204 4.63 19.23 0.79
CA ARG A 204 4.10 20.55 1.12
C ARG A 204 2.60 20.53 0.93
N MET A 205 1.88 21.07 1.89
CA MET A 205 0.43 21.17 1.87
C MET A 205 0.02 22.50 2.50
N ARG A 206 -1.15 22.97 2.11
CA ARG A 206 -1.77 24.18 2.63
C ARG A 206 -2.90 23.80 3.56
N GLU A 207 -2.96 24.44 4.71
CA GLU A 207 -4.12 24.30 5.57
C GLU A 207 -5.36 24.83 4.85
N LEU A 208 -6.41 24.03 4.84
CA LEU A 208 -7.69 24.43 4.28
C LEU A 208 -8.36 25.31 5.33
N ASP A 209 -8.19 26.63 5.19
CA ASP A 209 -8.88 27.59 6.03
C ASP A 209 -10.39 27.35 5.89
N MET A 210 -11.04 27.05 7.01
CA MET A 210 -12.49 26.94 7.08
C MET A 210 -13.09 28.33 6.90
N ILE A 211 -13.14 28.85 5.66
CA ILE A 211 -13.90 30.04 5.23
C ILE A 211 -14.05 31.10 6.35
N LEU A 212 -12.97 31.53 7.01
CA LEU A 212 -12.99 32.60 8.02
C LEU A 212 -11.59 33.24 8.15
N GLY A 213 -11.13 33.90 7.09
CA GLY A 213 -10.23 35.05 7.15
C GLY A 213 -8.96 34.98 8.03
N GLY A 214 -8.21 33.88 8.01
CA GLY A 214 -6.90 33.76 8.66
C GLY A 214 -5.76 33.56 7.66
N ALA A 215 -4.51 33.83 8.04
CA ALA A 215 -3.37 33.88 7.12
C ALA A 215 -2.96 32.50 6.56
N ASN A 216 -2.62 32.46 5.26
CA ASN A 216 -2.01 31.32 4.57
C ASN A 216 -0.76 30.83 5.33
N LEU A 217 -0.85 29.67 5.99
CA LEU A 217 0.33 28.95 6.46
C LEU A 217 0.62 27.75 5.54
N ASP A 218 1.78 27.78 4.89
CA ASP A 218 2.36 26.60 4.27
C ASP A 218 2.83 25.65 5.39
N VAL A 219 2.23 24.46 5.47
CA VAL A 219 2.62 23.44 6.44
C VAL A 219 3.54 22.43 5.74
N TYR A 220 4.76 22.34 6.26
CA TYR A 220 5.73 21.32 5.85
C TYR A 220 5.60 20.13 6.79
N SER A 221 5.26 18.96 6.25
CA SER A 221 5.27 17.73 7.04
C SER A 221 6.15 16.67 6.38
N ARG A 222 6.91 15.98 7.24
CA ARG A 222 7.66 14.80 6.88
C ARG A 222 6.83 13.59 7.30
N ILE A 223 6.33 12.81 6.34
CA ILE A 223 5.73 11.52 6.67
C ILE A 223 6.88 10.50 6.70
N VAL A 224 7.32 10.16 7.92
CA VAL A 224 8.40 9.19 8.14
C VAL A 224 7.80 7.89 8.65
N PHE A 225 8.10 6.80 7.97
CA PHE A 225 8.09 5.47 8.59
C PHE A 225 9.55 5.16 8.91
N ASP A 226 10.01 5.58 10.09
CA ASP A 226 11.36 5.22 10.52
C ASP A 226 11.30 3.75 10.92
N PRO A 227 12.06 2.84 10.27
CA PRO A 227 12.28 1.54 10.87
C PRO A 227 12.95 1.78 12.22
N CYS A 228 12.37 1.19 13.28
CA CYS A 228 12.84 1.30 14.65
C CYS A 228 14.38 1.26 14.70
N PRO A 229 15.06 2.30 15.20
CA PRO A 229 16.50 2.25 15.39
C PRO A 229 16.77 1.30 16.56
N ASN A 230 17.19 0.08 16.22
CA ASN A 230 17.60 -1.04 17.09
C ASN A 230 16.54 -2.11 17.40
N PRO A 231 16.62 -3.30 16.79
CA PRO A 231 16.09 -4.51 17.41
C PRO A 231 17.08 -4.97 18.50
N CYS A 232 16.68 -4.86 19.76
CA CYS A 232 17.28 -5.54 20.90
C CYS A 232 18.79 -5.31 21.12
N GLU A 233 19.15 -4.28 21.90
CA GLU A 233 20.26 -4.45 22.83
C GLU A 233 19.86 -5.56 23.81
N LYS A 234 20.54 -6.71 23.73
CA LYS A 234 20.43 -7.75 24.74
C LYS A 234 20.96 -7.17 26.05
N SER A 235 20.07 -6.97 27.02
CA SER A 235 20.45 -6.90 28.43
C SER A 235 21.02 -8.27 28.81
N SER A 236 22.34 -8.44 28.69
CA SER A 236 23.06 -9.48 29.44
C SER A 236 23.17 -9.00 30.88
N GLU A 237 22.11 -9.19 31.66
CA GLU A 237 22.24 -9.21 33.12
C GLU A 237 22.65 -10.62 33.53
N ASN A 238 23.83 -10.67 34.15
CA ASN A 238 24.35 -11.82 34.87
C ASN A 238 23.39 -12.19 36.01
N GLU A 239 22.89 -13.42 36.01
CA GLU A 239 22.50 -14.10 37.24
C GLU A 239 23.20 -15.47 37.29
N ASP A 240 24.48 -15.42 37.66
CA ASP A 240 25.08 -16.48 38.47
C ASP A 240 24.77 -16.15 39.94
N LYS A 241 23.81 -16.86 40.54
CA LYS A 241 23.81 -17.38 41.93
C LYS A 241 22.51 -18.10 42.28
#